data_AF-A0A2M8EDH2-F1
#
_entry.id   AF-A0A2M8EDH2-F1
#
_cell.length_a   1.000
_cell.length_b   1.000
_cell.length_c   1.000
_cell.angle_alpha   90.00
_cell.angle_beta   90.00
_cell.angle_gamma   90.00
#
_symmetry.space_group_name_H-M   'P 1'
#
loop_
_entity.id
_entity.type
_entity.pdbx_description
1 polymer ?
#
loop_
_entity_poly.entity_id
_entity_poly.type
_entity_poly.pdbx_seq_one_letter_code
_entity_poly.pdbx_strand_id
1 'polypeptide(L)'
;MSMTDSTLVANTDDAKSVSLKNLADELGYSQASMRKTVERRGFVPFQLGTGSNKPNYLSAEDATKLRNIIENEKNNRIPPGRKTQLTATSGVYFIEIPSYSGISRIKIGWSDKLKDRFDTYRTIVPDLRIWAVWHTSDEWCERAALRCAEKLGRRIHQELFEFPDIPTALDDLISLFEKLAVPVSLPGGEIDAPVVDAKSNSSP
;
A
#
# COMPACT_ATOMS: atom_id res chain seq x y z
N MET A 1 -64.15 -26.22 -3.47
CA MET A 1 -63.08 -25.77 -2.56
C MET A 1 -61.77 -26.05 -3.25
N SER A 2 -61.28 -25.07 -4.02
CA SER A 2 -60.09 -25.21 -4.86
C SER A 2 -58.83 -24.90 -4.05
N MET A 3 -57.84 -25.76 -4.22
CA MET A 3 -56.46 -25.58 -3.78
C MET A 3 -55.86 -24.35 -4.46
N THR A 4 -55.37 -23.39 -3.69
CA THR A 4 -54.55 -22.30 -4.21
C THR A 4 -53.13 -22.79 -4.35
N ASP A 5 -52.74 -22.99 -5.60
CA ASP A 5 -51.37 -23.19 -6.06
C ASP A 5 -50.47 -22.07 -5.54
N SER A 6 -49.51 -22.42 -4.69
CA SER A 6 -48.50 -21.50 -4.18
C SER A 6 -47.32 -21.54 -5.14
N THR A 7 -47.39 -20.71 -6.17
CA THR A 7 -46.33 -20.56 -7.17
C THR A 7 -45.11 -19.92 -6.51
N LEU A 8 -44.11 -20.75 -6.18
CA LEU A 8 -42.76 -20.33 -5.86
C LEU A 8 -42.17 -19.61 -7.07
N VAL A 9 -42.18 -18.28 -7.02
CA VAL A 9 -41.41 -17.45 -7.96
C VAL A 9 -39.94 -17.59 -7.59
N ALA A 10 -39.25 -18.50 -8.27
CA ALA A 10 -37.80 -18.51 -8.29
C ALA A 10 -37.34 -17.22 -9.00
N ASN A 11 -36.99 -16.20 -8.21
CA ASN A 11 -36.22 -15.06 -8.69
C ASN A 11 -34.83 -15.56 -9.09
N THR A 12 -34.72 -16.13 -10.30
CA THR A 12 -33.47 -16.32 -11.03
C THR A 12 -33.03 -14.99 -11.65
N ASP A 13 -32.83 -13.99 -10.80
CA ASP A 13 -31.67 -13.13 -11.00
C ASP A 13 -30.56 -13.84 -10.20
N ASP A 14 -29.95 -14.83 -10.84
CA ASP A 14 -28.70 -15.42 -10.38
C ASP A 14 -27.68 -14.28 -10.38
N ALA A 15 -27.66 -13.53 -9.27
CA ALA A 15 -26.67 -12.51 -8.97
C ALA A 15 -25.32 -13.19 -9.10
N LYS A 16 -24.71 -13.04 -10.28
CA LYS A 16 -23.63 -13.87 -10.80
C LYS A 16 -22.53 -13.94 -9.75
N SER A 17 -22.48 -15.04 -9.01
CA SER A 17 -21.51 -15.17 -7.92
C SER A 17 -20.15 -15.54 -8.49
N VAL A 18 -19.08 -15.02 -7.89
CA VAL A 18 -17.71 -15.27 -8.33
C VAL A 18 -17.02 -16.07 -7.25
N SER A 19 -16.47 -17.24 -7.60
CA SER A 19 -15.74 -18.06 -6.63
C SER A 19 -14.43 -17.36 -6.23
N LEU A 20 -14.08 -17.45 -4.94
CA LEU A 20 -12.80 -16.92 -4.46
C LEU A 20 -11.60 -17.64 -5.07
N LYS A 21 -11.77 -18.89 -5.50
CA LYS A 21 -10.74 -19.63 -6.24
C LYS A 21 -10.43 -18.94 -7.56
N ASN A 22 -11.46 -18.65 -8.36
CA ASN A 22 -11.27 -18.02 -9.66
C ASN A 22 -10.67 -16.61 -9.50
N LEU A 23 -11.13 -15.85 -8.49
CA LEU A 23 -10.53 -14.55 -8.15
C LEU A 23 -9.06 -14.67 -7.74
N ALA A 24 -8.69 -15.70 -6.97
CA ALA A 24 -7.32 -15.93 -6.56
C ALA A 24 -6.41 -16.15 -7.77
N ASP A 25 -6.82 -17.04 -8.66
CA ASP A 25 -6.08 -17.37 -9.89
C ASP A 25 -5.99 -16.13 -10.81
N GLU A 26 -7.08 -15.38 -10.97
CA GLU A 26 -7.14 -14.15 -11.76
C GLU A 26 -6.20 -13.05 -11.24
N LEU A 27 -6.16 -12.86 -9.92
CA LEU A 27 -5.46 -11.75 -9.29
C LEU A 27 -4.01 -12.06 -8.90
N GLY A 28 -3.59 -13.33 -9.05
CA GLY A 28 -2.24 -13.81 -8.74
C GLY A 28 -2.01 -14.10 -7.25
N TYR A 29 -3.04 -14.51 -6.53
CA TYR A 29 -2.97 -14.86 -5.10
C TYR A 29 -3.13 -16.36 -4.89
N SER A 30 -2.64 -16.87 -3.76
CA SER A 30 -3.03 -18.21 -3.30
C SER A 30 -4.50 -18.21 -2.83
N GLN A 31 -5.21 -19.32 -2.97
CA GLN A 31 -6.59 -19.46 -2.48
C GLN A 31 -6.69 -19.19 -0.97
N ALA A 32 -5.74 -19.69 -0.18
CA ALA A 32 -5.69 -19.48 1.26
C ALA A 32 -5.50 -17.99 1.62
N SER A 33 -4.71 -17.25 0.83
CA SER A 33 -4.57 -15.81 1.00
C SER A 33 -5.78 -15.02 0.52
N MET A 34 -6.47 -15.47 -0.53
CA MET A 34 -7.56 -14.71 -1.14
C MET A 34 -8.72 -14.51 -0.16
N ARG A 35 -9.10 -15.53 0.62
CA ARG A 35 -10.11 -15.37 1.67
C ARG A 35 -9.72 -14.26 2.66
N LYS A 36 -8.47 -14.27 3.14
CA LYS A 36 -7.97 -13.21 4.03
C LYS A 36 -7.95 -11.85 3.33
N THR A 37 -7.56 -11.79 2.06
CA THR A 37 -7.54 -10.57 1.24
C THR A 37 -8.93 -9.94 1.11
N VAL A 38 -9.95 -10.76 0.91
CA VAL A 38 -11.37 -10.39 0.81
C VAL A 38 -11.86 -9.84 2.15
N GLU A 39 -11.70 -10.61 3.23
CA GLU A 39 -12.10 -10.23 4.58
C GLU A 39 -11.38 -8.95 5.05
N ARG A 40 -10.08 -8.81 4.74
CA ARG A 40 -9.26 -7.61 5.04
C ARG A 40 -9.78 -6.33 4.39
N ARG A 41 -10.46 -6.44 3.25
CA ARG A 41 -11.00 -5.30 2.49
C ARG A 41 -12.48 -5.05 2.81
N GLY A 42 -13.00 -5.66 3.87
CA GLY A 42 -14.36 -5.45 4.35
C GLY A 42 -15.43 -6.22 3.59
N PHE A 43 -15.05 -7.13 2.71
CA PHE A 43 -16.00 -7.98 1.99
C PHE A 43 -16.30 -9.24 2.80
N VAL A 44 -17.56 -9.67 2.78
CA VAL A 44 -18.01 -10.88 3.48
C VAL A 44 -18.22 -12.01 2.49
N PRO A 45 -17.33 -13.01 2.42
CA PRO A 45 -17.54 -14.16 1.55
C PRO A 45 -18.69 -15.04 2.06
N PHE A 46 -19.42 -15.65 1.13
CA PHE A 46 -20.52 -16.58 1.45
C PHE A 46 -20.33 -17.95 0.78
N GLN A 47 -21.08 -18.96 1.23
CA GLN A 47 -21.03 -20.32 0.69
C GLN A 47 -22.38 -20.68 0.06
N LEU A 48 -22.35 -21.41 -1.07
CA LEU A 48 -23.55 -21.93 -1.71
C LEU A 48 -23.98 -23.27 -1.05
N GLY A 49 -24.80 -23.15 -0.02
CA GLY A 49 -25.41 -24.24 0.75
C GLY A 49 -24.58 -24.72 1.95
N THR A 50 -25.05 -25.77 2.63
CA THR A 50 -24.48 -26.28 3.89
C THR A 50 -23.42 -27.37 3.65
N GLY A 51 -22.26 -27.28 4.29
CA GLY A 51 -21.19 -28.28 4.24
C GLY A 51 -19.82 -27.72 4.62
N SER A 52 -18.99 -28.51 5.32
CA SER A 52 -17.71 -28.04 5.90
C SER A 52 -16.62 -27.72 4.87
N ASN A 53 -16.77 -28.14 3.62
CA ASN A 53 -15.73 -28.04 2.59
C ASN A 53 -16.20 -27.30 1.33
N LYS A 54 -17.16 -26.39 1.49
CA LYS A 54 -17.73 -25.67 0.36
C LYS A 54 -16.89 -24.46 -0.04
N PRO A 55 -16.75 -24.19 -1.35
CA PRO A 55 -16.05 -23.02 -1.85
C PRO A 55 -16.74 -21.73 -1.37
N ASN A 56 -15.92 -20.71 -1.15
CA ASN A 56 -16.39 -19.37 -0.82
C ASN A 56 -16.59 -18.55 -2.11
N TYR A 57 -17.58 -17.67 -2.07
CA TYR A 57 -18.01 -16.82 -3.17
C TYR A 57 -18.14 -15.37 -2.71
N LEU A 58 -18.12 -14.47 -3.67
CA LEU A 58 -18.57 -13.09 -3.56
C LEU A 58 -19.69 -12.81 -4.54
N SER A 59 -20.46 -11.75 -4.28
CA SER A 59 -21.37 -11.19 -5.27
C SER A 59 -20.55 -10.66 -6.47
N ALA A 60 -21.14 -10.62 -7.68
CA ALA A 60 -20.47 -10.00 -8.84
C ALA A 60 -20.05 -8.56 -8.56
N GLU A 61 -20.87 -7.80 -7.84
CA GLU A 61 -20.61 -6.42 -7.48
C GLU A 61 -19.38 -6.31 -6.57
N ASP A 62 -19.33 -7.09 -5.49
CA ASP A 62 -18.21 -7.10 -4.56
C ASP A 62 -16.92 -7.61 -5.21
N ALA A 63 -17.03 -8.64 -6.06
CA ALA A 63 -15.89 -9.12 -6.83
C ALA A 63 -15.33 -8.02 -7.76
N THR A 64 -16.20 -7.22 -8.38
CA THR A 64 -15.79 -6.09 -9.23
C THR A 64 -15.16 -4.97 -8.41
N LYS A 65 -15.74 -4.62 -7.25
CA LYS A 65 -15.14 -3.65 -6.32
C LYS A 65 -13.77 -4.12 -5.83
N LEU A 66 -13.64 -5.39 -5.46
CA LEU A 66 -12.39 -5.98 -5.00
C LEU A 66 -11.32 -5.95 -6.11
N ARG A 67 -11.67 -6.30 -7.35
CA ARG A 67 -10.76 -6.16 -8.51
C ARG A 67 -10.30 -4.73 -8.66
N ASN A 68 -11.23 -3.78 -8.67
CA ASN A 68 -10.90 -2.37 -8.81
C ASN A 68 -10.02 -1.89 -7.65
N ILE A 69 -10.26 -2.34 -6.41
CA ILE A 69 -9.40 -2.02 -5.27
C ILE A 69 -8.00 -2.59 -5.47
N ILE A 70 -7.87 -3.88 -5.82
CA ILE A 70 -6.56 -4.52 -5.99
C ILE A 70 -5.81 -3.95 -7.19
N GLU A 71 -6.51 -3.68 -8.29
CA GLU A 71 -5.95 -3.04 -9.47
C GLU A 71 -5.54 -1.60 -9.15
N ASN A 72 -6.38 -0.87 -8.42
CA ASN A 72 -6.01 0.44 -7.88
C ASN A 72 -4.88 0.33 -6.87
N GLU A 73 -4.68 -0.73 -6.09
CA GLU A 73 -3.53 -0.88 -5.21
C GLU A 73 -2.26 -1.20 -6.00
N LYS A 74 -2.38 -2.04 -7.05
CA LYS A 74 -1.29 -2.34 -7.99
C LYS A 74 -0.88 -1.09 -8.76
N ASN A 75 -1.83 -0.24 -9.14
CA ASN A 75 -1.61 0.99 -9.89
C ASN A 75 -1.29 2.18 -8.99
N ASN A 76 -1.93 2.28 -7.82
CA ASN A 76 -1.61 3.20 -6.72
C ASN A 76 -0.52 2.66 -5.80
N ARG A 77 0.38 1.81 -6.33
CA ARG A 77 1.74 1.64 -5.79
C ARG A 77 2.43 2.99 -5.56
N ILE A 78 1.88 4.03 -6.18
CA ILE A 78 2.28 5.42 -6.13
C ILE A 78 0.98 6.25 -6.20
N PRO A 79 0.71 7.23 -5.31
CA PRO A 79 -0.53 8.02 -5.36
C PRO A 79 -0.84 8.55 -6.78
N PRO A 80 -2.11 8.63 -7.21
CA PRO A 80 -2.43 9.12 -8.55
C PRO A 80 -1.82 10.52 -8.78
N GLY A 81 -1.11 10.69 -9.90
CA GLY A 81 -0.33 11.88 -10.23
C GLY A 81 1.16 11.79 -9.89
N ARG A 82 1.64 10.62 -9.43
CA ARG A 82 3.00 10.45 -8.94
C ARG A 82 3.62 9.15 -9.51
N LYS A 83 4.83 9.20 -10.08
CA LYS A 83 5.67 8.08 -10.55
C LYS A 83 6.99 8.06 -9.77
N THR A 84 7.27 7.07 -8.93
CA THR A 84 8.57 6.90 -8.25
C THR A 84 9.44 5.96 -9.07
N GLN A 85 10.58 6.44 -9.56
CA GLN A 85 11.65 5.56 -10.03
C GLN A 85 12.48 5.14 -8.81
N LEU A 86 12.33 3.89 -8.39
CA LEU A 86 13.19 3.25 -7.38
C LEU A 86 14.54 2.88 -8.01
N THR A 87 15.32 3.88 -8.39
CA THR A 87 16.66 3.68 -8.97
C THR A 87 17.75 3.61 -7.91
N ALA A 88 17.56 4.23 -6.75
CA ALA A 88 18.56 4.14 -5.69
C ALA A 88 18.42 2.88 -4.84
N THR A 89 19.57 2.38 -4.39
CA THR A 89 19.69 1.19 -3.56
C THR A 89 19.35 1.46 -2.10
N SER A 90 19.67 2.65 -1.59
CA SER A 90 19.57 3.01 -0.17
C SER A 90 18.82 4.32 0.08
N GLY A 91 18.27 4.46 1.29
CA GLY A 91 17.63 5.69 1.71
C GLY A 91 16.68 5.55 2.90
N VAL A 92 16.21 6.69 3.38
CA VAL A 92 15.13 6.78 4.37
C VAL A 92 13.81 6.67 3.63
N TYR A 93 12.87 5.89 4.14
CA TYR A 93 11.53 5.73 3.57
C TYR A 93 10.45 6.20 4.54
N PHE A 94 9.35 6.70 3.97
CA PHE A 94 8.10 7.00 4.67
C PHE A 94 7.00 6.22 4.00
N ILE A 95 6.51 5.18 4.68
CA ILE A 95 5.52 4.25 4.13
C ILE A 95 4.29 4.21 5.03
N GLU A 96 3.11 4.21 4.42
CA GLU A 96 1.87 4.01 5.13
C GLU A 96 1.56 2.51 5.17
N ILE A 97 1.39 2.05 6.40
CA ILE A 97 0.87 0.74 6.75
C ILE A 97 -0.61 0.94 7.04
N PRO A 98 -1.51 0.53 6.13
CA PRO A 98 -2.94 0.59 6.39
C PRO A 98 -3.26 -0.22 7.65
N SER A 99 -3.95 0.39 8.60
CA SER A 99 -4.55 -0.37 9.71
C SER A 99 -5.98 -0.71 9.38
N TYR A 100 -6.32 -1.98 9.53
CA TYR A 100 -7.69 -2.46 9.40
C TYR A 100 -8.59 -2.02 10.57
N SER A 101 -8.04 -1.35 11.59
CA SER A 101 -8.80 -0.66 12.64
C SER A 101 -9.21 0.78 12.25
N GLY A 102 -8.92 1.21 11.01
CA GLY A 102 -9.24 2.54 10.49
C GLY A 102 -8.21 3.63 10.83
N ILE A 103 -7.13 3.31 11.56
CA ILE A 103 -6.09 4.27 11.93
C ILE A 103 -4.83 4.00 11.10
N SER A 104 -4.61 4.74 10.02
CA SER A 104 -3.38 4.60 9.23
C SER A 104 -2.15 4.87 10.08
N ARG A 105 -1.14 4.01 9.93
CA ARG A 105 0.15 4.16 10.62
C ARG A 105 1.23 4.40 9.61
N ILE A 106 2.20 5.23 9.96
CA ILE A 106 3.38 5.45 9.13
C ILE A 106 4.56 4.74 9.73
N LYS A 107 5.27 3.97 8.91
CA LYS A 107 6.57 3.46 9.22
C LYS A 107 7.66 4.32 8.57
N ILE A 108 8.62 4.74 9.38
CA ILE A 108 9.79 5.50 8.95
C ILE A 108 11.01 4.65 9.26
N GLY A 109 11.86 4.42 8.29
CA GLY A 109 13.12 3.72 8.53
C GLY A 109 14.13 3.93 7.43
N TRP A 110 15.32 3.37 7.58
CA TRP A 110 16.35 3.34 6.55
C TRP A 110 16.63 1.93 6.06
N SER A 111 17.12 1.81 4.83
CA SER A 111 17.63 0.56 4.30
C SER A 111 18.74 0.83 3.30
N ASP A 112 19.73 -0.06 3.27
CA ASP A 112 20.77 -0.16 2.24
C ASP A 112 20.28 -0.85 0.95
N LYS A 113 19.17 -1.60 1.05
CA LYS A 113 18.48 -2.33 -0.03
C LYS A 113 16.96 -2.08 0.01
N LEU A 114 16.54 -0.92 -0.46
CA LEU A 114 15.14 -0.48 -0.45
C LEU A 114 14.20 -1.48 -1.15
N LYS A 115 14.62 -2.04 -2.28
CA LYS A 115 13.81 -3.01 -3.03
C LYS A 115 13.52 -4.25 -2.19
N ASP A 116 14.55 -4.91 -1.66
CA ASP A 116 14.41 -6.12 -0.85
C ASP A 116 13.58 -5.86 0.41
N ARG A 117 13.76 -4.68 1.02
CA ARG A 117 12.99 -4.23 2.17
C ARG A 117 11.50 -4.07 1.86
N PHE A 118 11.18 -3.39 0.76
CA PHE A 118 9.78 -3.19 0.35
C PHE A 118 9.14 -4.49 -0.12
N ASP A 119 9.87 -5.36 -0.81
CA ASP A 119 9.37 -6.68 -1.19
C ASP A 119 9.06 -7.51 0.07
N THR A 120 9.93 -7.48 1.08
CA THR A 120 9.68 -8.11 2.38
C THR A 120 8.42 -7.55 3.03
N TYR A 121 8.25 -6.22 3.11
CA TYR A 121 7.03 -5.65 3.68
C TYR A 121 5.78 -6.05 2.91
N ARG A 122 5.83 -6.08 1.57
CA ARG A 122 4.70 -6.47 0.73
C ARG A 122 4.28 -7.93 0.92
N THR A 123 5.18 -8.81 1.37
CA THR A 123 4.77 -10.17 1.74
C THR A 123 3.80 -10.19 2.93
N ILE A 124 3.89 -9.19 3.80
CA ILE A 124 3.08 -9.08 5.03
C ILE A 124 1.88 -8.15 4.81
N VAL A 125 2.13 -6.99 4.17
CA VAL A 125 1.20 -5.90 3.91
C VAL A 125 1.21 -5.60 2.40
N PRO A 126 0.46 -6.37 1.58
CA PRO A 126 0.48 -6.22 0.12
C PRO A 126 0.01 -4.84 -0.37
N ASP A 127 -0.83 -4.18 0.42
CA ASP A 127 -1.44 -2.87 0.25
C ASP A 127 -0.60 -1.72 0.83
N LEU A 128 0.68 -1.97 1.14
CA LEU A 128 1.63 -0.96 1.58
C LEU A 128 1.74 0.19 0.57
N ARG A 129 1.63 1.43 1.04
CA ARG A 129 1.82 2.63 0.22
C ARG A 129 3.14 3.31 0.56
N ILE A 130 3.92 3.66 -0.47
CA ILE A 130 5.16 4.41 -0.30
C ILE A 130 4.85 5.88 -0.58
N TRP A 131 4.99 6.73 0.43
CA TRP A 131 4.74 8.16 0.31
C TRP A 131 5.98 8.94 -0.11
N ALA A 132 7.16 8.56 0.39
CA ALA A 132 8.42 9.18 0.02
C ALA A 132 9.61 8.27 0.28
N VAL A 133 10.69 8.52 -0.47
CA VAL A 133 12.02 7.97 -0.24
C VAL A 133 13.04 9.09 -0.38
N TRP A 134 13.89 9.27 0.63
CA TRP A 134 15.02 10.19 0.61
C TRP A 134 16.30 9.40 0.42
N HIS A 135 16.96 9.58 -0.73
CA HIS A 135 18.10 8.76 -1.10
C HIS A 135 19.34 9.22 -0.36
N THR A 136 19.88 8.33 0.46
CA THR A 136 21.07 8.61 1.26
C THR A 136 21.76 7.31 1.65
N SER A 137 23.09 7.31 1.58
CA SER A 137 23.95 6.26 2.13
C SER A 137 24.00 6.27 3.65
N ASP A 138 23.53 7.36 4.26
CA ASP A 138 23.80 7.66 5.65
C ASP A 138 22.66 7.21 6.55
N GLU A 139 22.88 6.12 7.29
CA GLU A 139 21.91 5.59 8.26
C GLU A 139 21.53 6.61 9.35
N TRP A 140 22.41 7.57 9.68
CA TRP A 140 22.11 8.59 10.68
C TRP A 140 20.91 9.48 10.29
N CYS A 141 20.61 9.59 9.00
CA CYS A 141 19.44 10.30 8.49
C CYS A 141 18.12 9.72 9.03
N GLU A 142 18.06 8.41 9.32
CA GLU A 142 16.91 7.78 9.97
C GLU A 142 16.62 8.42 11.32
N ARG A 143 17.66 8.59 12.15
CA ARG A 143 17.53 9.18 13.49
C ARG A 143 17.03 10.62 13.42
N ALA A 144 17.43 11.37 12.40
CA ALA A 144 16.91 12.72 12.17
C ALA A 144 15.42 12.69 11.79
N ALA A 145 15.02 11.80 10.88
CA ALA A 145 13.63 11.62 10.48
C ALA A 145 12.74 11.18 11.65
N LEU A 146 13.19 10.23 12.46
CA LEU A 146 12.47 9.76 13.64
C LEU A 146 12.28 10.88 14.68
N ARG A 147 13.31 11.69 14.94
CA ARG A 147 13.20 12.85 15.85
C ARG A 147 12.27 13.94 15.33
N CYS A 148 12.18 14.10 14.01
CA CYS A 148 11.21 15.00 13.40
C CYS A 148 9.79 14.46 13.61
N ALA A 149 9.56 13.19 13.25
CA ALA A 149 8.27 12.51 13.40
C ALA A 149 7.73 12.50 14.84
N GLU A 150 8.61 12.35 15.85
CA GLU A 150 8.22 12.42 17.27
C GLU A 150 7.56 13.74 17.68
N LYS A 151 7.82 14.84 16.95
CA LYS A 151 7.19 16.14 17.21
C LYS A 151 5.82 16.29 16.54
N LEU A 152 5.58 15.50 15.49
CA LEU A 152 4.42 15.65 14.59
C LEU A 152 3.34 14.62 14.87
N GLY A 153 3.68 13.50 15.52
CA GLY A 153 2.75 12.42 15.78
C GLY A 153 3.09 11.60 17.01
N ARG A 154 2.19 10.66 17.31
CA ARG A 154 2.35 9.73 18.42
C ARG A 154 3.17 8.53 17.96
N ARG A 155 4.30 8.29 18.62
CA ARG A 155 5.07 7.06 18.43
C ARG A 155 4.33 5.87 19.06
N ILE A 156 4.06 4.85 18.25
CA ILE A 156 3.41 3.59 18.67
C ILE A 156 4.46 2.51 18.94
N HIS A 157 5.51 2.49 18.12
CA HIS A 157 6.66 1.58 18.28
C HIS A 157 7.93 2.24 17.72
N GLN A 158 9.06 1.51 17.70
CA GLN A 158 10.38 2.06 17.41
C GLN A 158 10.43 2.89 16.12
N GLU A 159 9.70 2.48 15.09
CA GLU A 159 9.70 3.15 13.78
C GLU A 159 8.29 3.40 13.27
N LEU A 160 7.28 3.27 14.14
CA LEU A 160 5.87 3.30 13.76
C LEU A 160 5.15 4.44 14.47
N PHE A 161 4.48 5.29 13.69
CA PHE A 161 3.86 6.51 14.15
C PHE A 161 2.40 6.59 13.70
N GLU A 162 1.60 7.29 14.48
CA GLU A 162 0.27 7.74 14.12
C GLU A 162 0.28 9.26 14.06
N PHE A 163 -0.02 9.81 12.89
CA PHE A 163 -0.09 11.25 12.65
C PHE A 163 -1.54 11.71 12.59
N PRO A 164 -1.90 12.85 13.20
CA PRO A 164 -3.20 13.48 12.98
C PRO A 164 -3.41 13.88 11.52
N ASP A 165 -2.31 14.30 10.86
CA ASP A 165 -2.29 14.75 9.47
C ASP A 165 -1.01 14.24 8.78
N ILE A 166 -1.15 13.18 7.99
CA ILE A 166 -0.04 12.52 7.28
C ILE A 166 0.62 13.46 6.25
N PRO A 167 -0.13 14.15 5.36
CA PRO A 167 0.44 15.15 4.45
C PRO A 167 1.33 16.19 5.12
N THR A 168 0.85 16.83 6.20
CA THR A 168 1.66 17.83 6.92
C THR A 168 2.92 17.21 7.51
N ALA A 169 2.84 15.99 8.06
CA ALA A 169 4.03 15.30 8.57
C ALA A 169 5.04 14.98 7.46
N LEU A 170 4.56 14.63 6.27
CA LEU A 170 5.41 14.39 5.11
C LEU A 170 6.12 15.68 4.67
N ASP A 171 5.41 16.80 4.57
CA ASP A 171 5.97 18.10 4.15
C ASP A 171 7.09 18.57 5.10
N ASP A 172 6.93 18.38 6.40
CA ASP A 172 7.96 18.71 7.39
C ASP A 172 9.21 17.82 7.26
N LEU A 173 9.05 16.53 6.94
CA LEU A 173 10.18 15.66 6.63
C LEU A 173 10.85 16.05 5.31
N ILE A 174 10.09 16.44 4.28
CA ILE A 174 10.66 16.98 3.03
C ILE A 174 11.53 18.20 3.35
N SER A 175 11.01 19.18 4.11
CA SER A 175 11.76 20.36 4.51
C SER A 175 13.01 20.04 5.32
N LEU A 176 12.96 19.02 6.19
CA LEU A 176 14.13 18.53 6.92
C LEU A 176 15.22 18.04 5.94
N PHE A 177 14.86 17.15 5.01
CA PHE A 177 15.84 16.54 4.12
C PHE A 177 16.39 17.51 3.06
N GLU A 178 15.60 18.48 2.62
CA GLU A 178 16.08 19.61 1.81
C GLU A 178 17.16 20.42 2.55
N LYS A 179 16.97 20.72 3.84
CA LYS A 179 17.96 21.42 4.67
C LYS A 179 19.23 20.61 4.90
N LEU A 180 19.13 19.28 4.86
CA LEU A 180 20.27 18.37 4.94
C LEU A 180 20.95 18.12 3.59
N ALA A 181 20.47 18.77 2.52
CA ALA A 181 20.93 18.55 1.14
C ALA A 181 20.84 17.08 0.68
N VAL A 182 19.86 16.34 1.21
CA VAL A 182 19.60 14.95 0.82
C VAL A 182 18.58 14.96 -0.33
N PRO A 183 18.90 14.35 -1.49
CA PRO A 183 17.98 14.32 -2.61
C PRO A 183 16.70 13.55 -2.24
N VAL A 184 15.57 14.20 -2.45
CA VAL A 184 14.25 13.62 -2.20
C VAL A 184 13.74 13.02 -3.50
N SER A 185 13.50 11.71 -3.51
CA SER A 185 12.69 11.08 -4.54
C SER A 185 11.27 11.04 -4.05
N LEU A 186 10.53 12.09 -4.40
CA LEU A 186 9.10 12.02 -4.28
C LEU A 186 8.56 11.10 -5.38
N PRO A 187 7.53 10.30 -5.05
CA PRO A 187 6.71 9.73 -6.10
C PRO A 187 6.24 10.91 -6.99
N GLY A 188 6.58 10.95 -8.29
CA GLY A 188 6.10 11.96 -9.24
C GLY A 188 7.08 12.96 -9.80
N GLY A 189 8.28 13.11 -9.25
CA GLY A 189 9.27 14.04 -9.78
C GLY A 189 10.20 13.34 -10.77
N GLU A 190 10.37 13.90 -11.97
CA GLU A 190 11.64 13.74 -12.67
C GLU A 190 12.72 14.33 -11.75
N ILE A 191 13.76 13.53 -11.50
CA ILE A 191 14.88 13.96 -10.70
C ILE A 191 15.65 14.94 -11.60
N ASP A 192 15.42 16.24 -11.46
CA ASP A 192 16.39 17.24 -11.90
C ASP A 192 17.61 17.06 -11.01
N ALA A 193 18.49 16.15 -11.42
CA ALA A 193 19.79 15.99 -10.78
C ALA A 193 20.45 17.37 -10.77
N PRO A 194 21.00 17.84 -9.64
CA PRO A 194 21.83 19.01 -9.66
C PRO A 194 22.98 18.73 -10.63
N VAL A 195 23.02 19.47 -11.73
CA VAL A 195 24.17 19.49 -12.65
C VAL A 195 25.33 20.02 -11.83
N VAL A 196 26.10 19.09 -11.27
CA VAL A 196 27.36 19.43 -10.61
C VAL A 196 28.30 19.81 -11.74
N ASP A 197 28.41 21.10 -12.03
CA ASP A 197 29.40 21.63 -12.95
C ASP A 197 30.78 21.19 -12.47
N ALA A 198 31.32 20.16 -13.14
CA ALA A 198 32.70 19.77 -13.01
C ALA A 198 33.56 20.91 -13.54
N LYS A 199 33.91 21.86 -12.66
CA LYS A 199 34.92 22.86 -12.96
C LYS A 199 36.22 22.14 -13.30
N SER A 200 36.57 22.26 -14.57
CA SER A 200 37.85 21.96 -15.18
C SER A 200 38.97 22.66 -14.42
N ASN A 201 39.71 21.91 -13.61
CA ASN A 201 41.05 22.32 -13.21
C ASN A 201 42.00 22.02 -14.36
N SER A 202 42.09 22.95 -15.31
CA SER A 202 43.30 23.12 -16.12
C SER A 202 44.40 23.68 -15.23
N SER A 203 45.41 22.87 -14.93
CA SER A 203 46.68 23.34 -14.35
C SER A 203 47.70 23.58 -15.46
N PRO A 204 48.63 24.53 -15.25
CA PRO A 204 49.48 25.17 -16.27
C PRO A 204 50.55 24.26 -16.90
#